data_AF-L0DBD6-F1
#
_entry.id   AF-L0DBD6-F1
#
_cell.length_a   1.000
_cell.length_b   1.000
_cell.length_c   1.000
_cell.angle_alpha   90.00
_cell.angle_beta   90.00
_cell.angle_gamma   90.00
#
_symmetry.space_group_name_H-M   'P 1'
#
loop_
_entity.id
_entity.type
_entity.pdbx_description
1 polymer ?
#
loop_
_entity_poly.entity_id
_entity_poly.type
_entity_poly.pdbx_seq_one_letter_code
_entity_poly.pdbx_strand_id
1 'polypeptide(L)'
;MDSLPTVVTVAPKPGLPKVIGSLNVAFGFMLFLIGLECLNLIGPSFTQNQPFKLERGDAQSFYDQFRQRQIFELQAREESTTDESKKAALRAERLELTANPQKDIDKHLDLKSINHVLLLLNWYFWADFATAPVLNLLMLASGIGLTQLRIWARKMAIWVALLKIVRILALTFFFTIVVVPQARRAIDGVAHTELGKVIIMKANAAQIKASTGPPAVIYTAEDFALWMATMAYFCAVFGMILCLIYPAISLVILTRPSVKAACCLDEVSGTEEREGELS
;
A
#
# COMPACT_ATOMS: atom_id res chain seq x y z
N MET A 1 13.51 -13.56 -61.82
CA MET A 1 14.38 -14.10 -60.76
C MET A 1 14.08 -13.28 -59.52
N ASP A 2 13.21 -13.79 -58.66
CA ASP A 2 12.87 -13.11 -57.41
C ASP A 2 14.08 -13.22 -56.48
N SER A 3 14.63 -12.08 -56.08
CA SER A 3 15.74 -12.03 -55.12
C SER A 3 15.31 -12.74 -53.84
N LEU A 4 16.01 -13.82 -53.48
CA LEU A 4 15.79 -14.51 -52.22
C LEU A 4 15.83 -13.51 -51.06
N PRO A 5 14.89 -13.57 -50.11
CA PRO A 5 14.84 -12.64 -49.00
C PRO A 5 16.16 -12.68 -48.24
N THR A 6 16.86 -11.55 -48.20
CA THR A 6 18.10 -11.39 -47.46
C THR A 6 17.79 -11.57 -45.98
N VAL A 7 18.13 -12.73 -45.42
CA VAL A 7 17.96 -13.01 -43.99
C VAL A 7 18.93 -12.10 -43.24
N VAL A 8 18.40 -11.00 -42.67
CA VAL A 8 19.19 -10.12 -41.82
C VAL A 8 19.55 -10.89 -40.54
N THR A 9 20.78 -11.37 -40.47
CA THR A 9 21.32 -12.07 -39.31
C THR A 9 21.65 -11.06 -38.20
N VAL A 10 20.78 -11.01 -37.17
CA VAL A 10 21.00 -10.18 -35.99
C VAL A 10 21.93 -10.92 -35.01
N ALA A 11 23.06 -10.30 -34.64
CA ALA A 11 23.97 -10.88 -33.67
C ALA A 11 23.31 -11.08 -32.29
N PRO A 12 23.39 -12.28 -31.68
CA PRO A 12 22.78 -12.57 -30.39
C PRO A 12 23.48 -11.82 -29.26
N LYS A 13 22.70 -11.29 -28.30
CA LYS A 13 23.22 -10.63 -27.08
C LYS A 13 22.72 -11.34 -25.82
N PRO A 14 23.38 -12.43 -25.36
CA PRO A 14 22.92 -13.23 -24.23
C PRO A 14 23.05 -12.53 -22.87
N GLY A 15 23.89 -11.49 -22.77
CA GLY A 15 24.05 -10.74 -21.52
C GLY A 15 22.77 -10.03 -21.06
N LEU A 16 22.00 -9.45 -21.98
CA LEU A 16 20.77 -8.72 -21.67
C LEU A 16 19.68 -9.61 -21.01
N PRO A 17 19.26 -10.75 -21.60
CA PRO A 17 18.27 -11.63 -20.96
C PRO A 17 18.77 -12.19 -19.62
N LYS A 18 20.08 -12.47 -19.48
CA LYS A 18 20.64 -12.91 -18.19
C LYS A 18 20.52 -11.84 -17.11
N VAL A 19 20.88 -10.59 -17.41
CA VAL A 19 20.75 -9.46 -16.46
C VAL A 19 19.29 -9.25 -16.07
N ILE A 20 18.36 -9.23 -17.04
CA ILE A 20 16.92 -9.14 -16.75
C ILE A 20 16.45 -10.33 -15.92
N GLY A 21 16.94 -11.54 -16.22
CA GLY A 21 16.66 -12.74 -15.44
C GLY A 21 17.08 -12.61 -13.97
N SER A 22 18.31 -12.18 -13.71
CA SER A 22 18.81 -11.94 -12.35
C SER A 22 18.00 -10.86 -11.61
N LEU A 23 17.64 -9.77 -12.29
CA LEU A 23 16.79 -8.74 -11.70
C LEU A 23 15.38 -9.27 -11.40
N ASN A 24 14.80 -10.07 -12.30
CA ASN A 24 13.49 -10.70 -12.08
C ASN A 24 13.51 -11.62 -10.85
N VAL A 25 14.60 -12.37 -10.64
CA VAL A 25 14.78 -13.21 -9.45
C VAL A 25 14.86 -12.35 -8.19
N ALA A 26 15.76 -11.36 -8.17
CA ALA A 26 15.99 -10.51 -7.01
C ALA A 26 14.72 -9.74 -6.60
N PHE A 27 14.12 -9.01 -7.55
CA PHE A 27 12.91 -8.24 -7.28
C PHE A 27 11.69 -9.13 -7.06
N GLY A 28 11.57 -10.24 -7.79
CA GLY A 28 10.43 -11.15 -7.65
C GLY A 28 10.38 -11.75 -6.25
N PHE A 29 11.53 -12.21 -5.75
CA PHE A 29 11.67 -12.72 -4.39
C PHE A 29 11.45 -11.63 -3.33
N MET A 30 12.10 -10.47 -3.45
CA MET A 30 11.95 -9.36 -2.50
C MET A 30 10.50 -8.87 -2.41
N LEU A 31 9.85 -8.62 -3.55
CA LEU A 31 8.45 -8.16 -3.59
C LEU A 31 7.48 -9.23 -3.08
N PHE A 32 7.80 -10.51 -3.27
CA PHE A 32 7.02 -11.61 -2.69
C PHE A 32 7.10 -11.60 -1.16
N LEU A 33 8.31 -11.47 -0.59
CA LEU A 33 8.48 -11.38 0.87
C LEU A 33 7.81 -10.15 1.47
N ILE A 34 7.93 -8.98 0.83
CA ILE A 34 7.23 -7.77 1.27
C ILE A 34 5.72 -8.00 1.25
N GLY A 35 5.19 -8.63 0.19
CA GLY A 35 3.78 -8.97 0.09
C GLY A 35 3.30 -9.92 1.19
N LEU A 36 4.13 -10.89 1.59
CA LEU A 36 3.82 -11.79 2.71
C LEU A 36 3.80 -11.06 4.06
N GLU A 37 4.71 -10.13 4.29
CA GLU A 37 4.72 -9.35 5.54
C GLU A 37 3.51 -8.41 5.61
N CYS A 38 3.16 -7.74 4.51
CA CYS A 38 1.94 -6.95 4.43
C CYS A 38 0.68 -7.80 4.67
N LEU A 39 0.67 -9.05 4.19
CA LEU A 39 -0.42 -9.98 4.46
C LEU A 39 -0.48 -10.37 5.94
N ASN A 40 0.66 -10.62 6.58
CA ASN A 40 0.69 -10.95 8.00
C ASN A 40 0.10 -9.80 8.84
N LEU A 41 0.41 -8.56 8.45
CA LEU A 41 -0.10 -7.35 9.12
C LEU A 41 -1.60 -7.12 8.91
N ILE A 42 -2.12 -7.30 7.70
CA ILE A 42 -3.49 -6.87 7.33
C ILE A 42 -4.46 -8.06 7.12
N GLY A 43 -3.95 -9.26 6.92
CA GLY A 43 -4.72 -10.49 6.64
C GLY A 43 -5.83 -10.80 7.65
N PRO A 44 -5.59 -10.70 8.98
CA PRO A 44 -6.65 -10.91 9.97
C PRO A 44 -7.86 -9.99 9.76
N SER A 45 -7.63 -8.72 9.39
CA SER A 45 -8.70 -7.75 9.12
C SER A 45 -9.52 -8.11 7.87
N PHE A 46 -8.86 -8.66 6.85
CA PHE A 46 -9.52 -9.06 5.60
C PHE A 46 -10.38 -10.31 5.73
N THR A 47 -9.91 -11.32 6.48
CA THR A 47 -10.69 -12.55 6.71
C THR A 47 -12.00 -12.31 7.46
N GLN A 48 -12.06 -11.20 8.21
CA GLN A 48 -13.24 -10.80 8.99
C GLN A 48 -14.14 -9.79 8.25
N ASN A 49 -13.78 -9.36 7.03
CA ASN A 49 -14.44 -8.28 6.29
C ASN A 49 -14.57 -6.97 7.11
N GLN A 50 -13.61 -6.73 8.00
CA GLN A 50 -13.54 -5.55 8.85
C GLN A 50 -12.21 -4.84 8.59
N PRO A 51 -12.10 -4.09 7.48
CA PRO A 51 -10.86 -3.39 7.13
C PRO A 51 -10.44 -2.41 8.23
N PHE A 52 -11.41 -1.87 8.98
CA PHE A 52 -11.17 -1.15 10.21
C PHE A 52 -11.63 -1.99 11.40
N LYS A 53 -10.67 -2.67 12.03
CA LYS A 53 -10.88 -3.39 13.29
C LYS A 53 -10.23 -2.60 14.42
N LEU A 54 -11.07 -1.96 15.23
CA LEU A 54 -10.66 -1.42 16.51
C LEU A 54 -11.11 -2.45 17.55
N GLU A 55 -10.17 -3.17 18.16
CA GLU A 55 -10.55 -4.09 19.24
C GLU A 55 -11.21 -3.26 20.35
N ARG A 56 -12.35 -3.73 20.86
CA ARG A 56 -13.11 -2.99 21.88
C ARG A 56 -12.25 -2.60 23.08
N GLY A 57 -11.34 -3.49 23.47
CA GLY A 57 -10.37 -3.24 24.54
C GLY A 57 -9.40 -2.10 24.21
N ASP A 58 -8.89 -2.05 22.98
CA ASP A 58 -7.97 -1.01 22.53
C ASP A 58 -8.67 0.34 22.38
N ALA A 59 -9.88 0.33 21.80
CA ALA A 59 -10.72 1.52 21.70
C ALA A 59 -10.97 2.12 23.10
N GLN A 60 -11.41 1.26 24.03
CA GLN A 60 -11.74 1.66 25.39
C GLN A 60 -10.49 2.14 26.14
N SER A 61 -9.37 1.43 26.02
CA SER A 61 -8.10 1.83 26.63
C SER A 61 -7.64 3.20 26.11
N PHE A 62 -7.74 3.43 24.80
CA PHE A 62 -7.38 4.72 24.21
C PHE A 62 -8.29 5.84 24.71
N TYR A 63 -9.58 5.59 24.79
CA TYR A 63 -10.55 6.54 25.32
C TYR A 63 -10.31 6.83 26.81
N ASP A 64 -10.06 5.81 27.62
CA ASP A 64 -9.78 5.93 29.05
C ASP A 64 -8.49 6.72 29.30
N GLN A 65 -7.42 6.43 28.54
CA GLN A 65 -6.16 7.19 28.61
C GLN A 65 -6.37 8.66 28.26
N PHE A 66 -7.17 8.93 27.22
CA PHE A 66 -7.49 10.29 26.82
C PHE A 66 -8.30 11.02 27.89
N ARG A 67 -9.34 10.37 28.42
CA ARG A 67 -10.16 10.92 29.49
C ARG A 67 -9.34 11.22 30.74
N GLN A 68 -8.48 10.29 31.16
CA GLN A 68 -7.56 10.51 32.28
C GLN A 68 -6.66 11.73 32.05
N ARG A 69 -6.16 11.89 30.81
CA ARG A 69 -5.36 13.05 30.44
C ARG A 69 -6.16 14.35 30.48
N GLN A 70 -7.40 14.37 29.98
CA GLN A 70 -8.27 15.54 30.09
C GLN A 70 -8.56 15.91 31.55
N ILE A 71 -8.85 14.92 32.40
CA ILE A 71 -9.05 15.13 33.85
C ILE A 71 -7.79 15.75 34.47
N PHE A 72 -6.61 15.23 34.13
CA PHE A 72 -5.33 15.76 34.60
C PHE A 72 -5.07 17.19 34.11
N GLU A 73 -5.33 17.49 32.84
CA GLU A 73 -5.17 18.82 32.27
C GLU A 73 -6.16 19.83 32.88
N LEU A 74 -7.41 19.43 33.12
CA LEU A 74 -8.40 20.25 33.82
C LEU A 74 -7.99 20.52 35.27
N GLN A 75 -7.45 19.52 35.97
CA GLN A 75 -6.93 19.68 37.32
C GLN A 75 -5.74 20.66 37.35
N ALA A 76 -4.78 20.52 36.44
CA ALA A 76 -3.65 21.44 36.36
C ALA A 76 -4.09 22.89 36.05
N ARG A 77 -5.12 23.07 35.21
CA ARG A 77 -5.73 24.38 34.97
C ARG A 77 -6.47 24.92 36.19
N GLU A 78 -7.18 24.07 36.93
CA GLU A 78 -7.86 24.41 38.19
C GLU A 78 -6.85 24.92 39.23
N GLU A 79 -5.69 24.26 39.35
CA GLU A 79 -4.64 24.61 40.31
C GLU A 79 -3.87 25.89 39.92
N SER A 80 -3.65 26.12 38.62
CA SER A 80 -2.92 27.30 38.11
C SER A 80 -3.77 28.56 37.96
N THR A 81 -5.11 28.44 38.00
CA THR A 81 -6.01 29.58 37.88
C THR A 81 -6.25 30.26 39.23
N THR A 82 -5.99 31.57 39.30
CA THR A 82 -6.18 32.39 40.52
C THR A 82 -7.59 32.95 40.67
N ASP A 83 -8.41 32.90 39.62
CA ASP A 83 -9.80 33.36 39.60
C ASP A 83 -10.73 32.25 40.14
N GLU A 84 -11.33 32.49 41.31
CA GLU A 84 -12.22 31.54 41.99
C GLU A 84 -13.44 31.14 41.16
N SER A 85 -13.99 32.05 40.34
CA SER A 85 -15.15 31.72 39.49
C SER A 85 -14.77 30.73 38.40
N LYS A 86 -13.63 30.96 37.72
CA LYS A 86 -13.11 30.04 36.71
C LYS A 86 -12.69 28.70 37.31
N LYS A 87 -12.11 28.73 38.51
CA LYS A 87 -11.73 27.53 39.25
C LYS A 87 -12.93 26.65 39.57
N ALA A 88 -14.03 27.26 40.03
CA ALA A 88 -15.29 26.55 40.26
C ALA A 88 -15.86 25.93 38.97
N ALA A 89 -15.78 26.63 37.84
CA ALA A 89 -16.20 26.11 36.54
C ALA A 89 -15.36 24.92 36.06
N LEU A 90 -14.02 25.03 36.12
CA LEU A 90 -13.10 23.93 35.76
C LEU A 90 -13.30 22.69 36.66
N ARG A 91 -13.55 22.92 37.96
CA ARG A 91 -13.87 21.85 38.91
C ARG A 91 -15.17 21.14 38.53
N ALA A 92 -16.21 21.89 38.17
CA ALA A 92 -17.48 21.31 37.73
C ALA A 92 -17.30 20.45 36.47
N GLU A 93 -16.56 20.95 35.47
CA GLU A 93 -16.25 20.21 34.24
C GLU A 93 -15.46 18.92 34.52
N ARG A 94 -14.44 19.00 35.39
CA ARG A 94 -13.66 17.82 35.82
C ARG A 94 -14.52 16.79 36.53
N LEU A 95 -15.40 17.23 37.43
CA LEU A 95 -16.32 16.35 38.16
C LEU A 95 -17.33 15.70 37.22
N GLU A 96 -17.88 16.44 36.26
CA GLU A 96 -18.78 15.93 35.23
C GLU A 96 -18.09 14.84 34.39
N LEU A 97 -16.88 15.13 33.88
CA LEU A 97 -16.10 14.18 33.09
C LEU A 97 -15.72 12.93 33.91
N THR A 98 -15.51 13.08 35.23
CA THR A 98 -15.21 11.97 36.14
C THR A 98 -16.47 11.15 36.48
N ALA A 99 -17.63 11.79 36.63
CA ALA A 99 -18.90 11.16 36.99
C ALA A 99 -19.54 10.39 35.83
N ASN A 100 -19.28 10.81 34.58
CA ASN A 100 -19.77 10.17 33.38
C ASN A 100 -18.65 9.43 32.62
N PRO A 101 -18.22 8.22 33.08
CA PRO A 101 -17.41 7.36 32.23
C PRO A 101 -18.25 7.05 30.99
N GLN A 102 -17.79 7.48 29.82
CA GLN A 102 -18.53 7.29 28.57
C GLN A 102 -18.60 5.78 28.32
N LYS A 103 -19.78 5.21 28.59
CA LYS A 103 -20.04 3.79 28.47
C LYS A 103 -20.45 3.54 27.04
N ASP A 104 -19.55 2.92 26.29
CA ASP A 104 -19.76 2.29 24.99
C ASP A 104 -19.35 3.15 23.77
N ILE A 105 -18.09 3.00 23.37
CA ILE A 105 -17.54 3.58 22.13
C ILE A 105 -18.34 3.13 20.91
N ASP A 106 -18.92 1.92 20.93
CA ASP A 106 -19.70 1.39 19.81
C ASP A 106 -20.97 2.23 19.55
N LYS A 107 -21.46 2.97 20.55
CA LYS A 107 -22.60 3.89 20.36
C LYS A 107 -22.19 5.23 19.76
N HIS A 108 -20.91 5.60 19.88
CA HIS A 108 -20.38 6.89 19.41
C HIS A 108 -19.63 6.77 18.09
N LEU A 109 -19.11 5.59 17.77
CA LEU A 109 -18.65 5.23 16.44
C LEU A 109 -19.60 4.23 15.81
N ASP A 110 -20.28 4.66 14.77
CA ASP A 110 -20.96 3.75 13.86
C ASP A 110 -19.93 3.00 12.99
N LEU A 111 -19.20 2.08 13.63
CA LEU A 111 -18.21 1.21 12.99
C LEU A 111 -18.85 0.38 11.87
N LYS A 112 -20.16 0.12 11.95
CA LYS A 112 -20.89 -0.61 10.91
C LYS A 112 -21.01 0.24 9.65
N SER A 113 -21.39 1.51 9.77
CA SER A 113 -21.44 2.45 8.64
C SER A 113 -20.04 2.67 8.04
N ILE A 114 -19.03 2.87 8.88
CA ILE A 114 -17.63 3.03 8.43
C ILE A 114 -17.17 1.78 7.66
N ASN A 115 -17.34 0.58 8.23
CA ASN A 115 -16.94 -0.65 7.57
C ASN A 115 -17.74 -0.90 6.28
N HIS A 116 -19.01 -0.50 6.21
CA HIS A 116 -19.81 -0.61 5.00
C HIS A 116 -19.24 0.23 3.86
N VAL A 117 -18.82 1.47 4.13
CA VAL A 117 -18.13 2.33 3.16
C VAL A 117 -16.78 1.73 2.75
N LEU A 118 -16.09 1.08 3.68
CA LEU A 118 -14.78 0.45 3.43
C LEU A 118 -14.85 -0.94 2.80
N LEU A 119 -16.03 -1.51 2.52
CA LEU A 119 -16.12 -2.82 1.84
C LEU A 119 -15.49 -2.79 0.44
N LEU A 120 -15.59 -1.66 -0.27
CA LEU A 120 -14.92 -1.49 -1.56
C LEU A 120 -13.40 -1.43 -1.43
N LEU A 121 -12.90 -0.87 -0.33
CA LEU A 121 -11.48 -0.91 0.00
C LEU A 121 -11.01 -2.35 0.27
N ASN A 122 -11.82 -3.17 0.94
CA ASN A 122 -11.52 -4.59 1.14
C ASN A 122 -11.40 -5.35 -0.20
N TRP A 123 -12.33 -5.13 -1.13
CA TRP A 123 -12.25 -5.71 -2.48
C TRP A 123 -11.00 -5.28 -3.25
N TYR A 124 -10.67 -3.99 -3.19
CA TYR A 124 -9.44 -3.47 -3.78
C TYR A 124 -8.20 -4.18 -3.24
N PHE A 125 -8.08 -4.29 -1.91
CA PHE A 125 -6.96 -4.95 -1.29
C PHE A 125 -6.91 -6.44 -1.61
N TRP A 126 -8.03 -7.14 -1.65
CA TRP A 126 -8.07 -8.55 -2.07
C TRP A 126 -7.59 -8.73 -3.51
N ALA A 127 -8.01 -7.84 -4.42
CA ALA A 127 -7.55 -7.88 -5.80
C ALA A 127 -6.03 -7.63 -5.89
N ASP A 128 -5.53 -6.61 -5.18
CA ASP A 128 -4.09 -6.33 -5.12
C ASP A 128 -3.32 -7.50 -4.51
N PHE A 129 -3.77 -7.99 -3.36
CA PHE A 129 -3.16 -9.07 -2.60
C PHE A 129 -3.19 -10.42 -3.33
N ALA A 130 -4.25 -10.78 -4.04
CA ALA A 130 -4.29 -12.04 -4.78
C ALA A 130 -3.38 -12.00 -6.02
N THR A 131 -3.35 -10.87 -6.71
CA THR A 131 -2.65 -10.76 -8.00
C THR A 131 -1.16 -10.44 -7.85
N ALA A 132 -0.72 -9.73 -6.82
CA ALA A 132 0.70 -9.39 -6.62
C ALA A 132 1.60 -10.62 -6.43
N PRO A 133 1.32 -11.52 -5.46
CA PRO A 133 2.15 -12.69 -5.20
C PRO A 133 2.24 -13.60 -6.40
N VAL A 134 1.11 -13.83 -7.10
CA VAL A 134 1.09 -14.64 -8.33
C VAL A 134 2.00 -14.04 -9.40
N LEU A 135 1.89 -12.74 -9.68
CA LEU A 135 2.75 -12.09 -10.67
C LEU A 135 4.22 -12.04 -10.23
N ASN A 136 4.52 -11.97 -8.93
CA ASN A 136 5.88 -12.00 -8.41
C ASN A 136 6.50 -13.39 -8.50
N LEU A 137 5.73 -14.46 -8.26
CA LEU A 137 6.16 -15.84 -8.47
C LEU A 137 6.38 -16.15 -9.95
N LEU A 138 5.50 -15.68 -10.84
CA LEU A 138 5.68 -15.80 -12.28
C LEU A 138 6.93 -15.03 -12.75
N MET A 139 7.16 -13.84 -12.18
CA MET A 139 8.38 -13.06 -12.44
C MET A 139 9.64 -13.82 -12.02
N LEU A 140 9.65 -14.39 -10.81
CA LEU A 140 10.73 -15.23 -10.29
C LEU A 140 11.01 -16.43 -11.20
N ALA A 141 9.98 -17.20 -11.56
CA ALA A 141 10.09 -18.35 -12.45
C ALA A 141 10.62 -17.96 -13.84
N SER A 142 10.10 -16.87 -14.41
CA SER A 142 10.60 -16.35 -15.69
C SER A 142 12.05 -15.86 -15.57
N GLY A 143 12.45 -15.33 -14.42
CA GLY A 143 13.82 -14.89 -14.14
C GLY A 143 14.81 -16.06 -14.16
N ILE A 144 14.47 -17.16 -13.48
CA ILE A 144 15.27 -18.40 -13.49
C ILE A 144 15.38 -18.97 -14.91
N GLY A 145 14.29 -18.98 -15.67
CA GLY A 145 14.35 -19.46 -17.06
C GLY A 145 15.16 -18.55 -18.00
N LEU A 146 15.16 -17.23 -17.76
CA LEU A 146 15.92 -16.25 -18.54
C LEU A 146 17.43 -16.33 -18.29
N THR A 147 17.87 -16.66 -17.07
CA THR A 147 19.31 -16.89 -16.80
C THR A 147 19.84 -18.11 -17.57
N GLN A 148 18.96 -19.07 -17.85
CA GLN A 148 19.20 -20.23 -18.72
C GLN A 148 18.86 -19.99 -20.20
N LEU A 149 18.58 -18.73 -20.60
CA LEU A 149 18.25 -18.35 -21.98
C LEU A 149 17.05 -19.07 -22.61
N ARG A 150 16.15 -19.64 -21.82
CA ARG A 150 15.01 -20.42 -22.34
C ARG A 150 14.01 -19.53 -23.10
N ILE A 151 13.55 -19.98 -24.27
CA ILE A 151 12.58 -19.23 -25.09
C ILE A 151 11.22 -19.03 -24.42
N TRP A 152 10.74 -20.04 -23.68
CA TRP A 152 9.48 -19.98 -22.95
C TRP A 152 9.54 -18.93 -21.85
N ALA A 153 10.70 -18.79 -21.19
CA ALA A 153 10.91 -17.83 -20.11
C ALA A 153 10.85 -16.39 -20.63
N ARG A 154 11.37 -16.12 -21.84
CA ARG A 154 11.22 -14.81 -22.50
C ARG A 154 9.75 -14.48 -22.75
N LYS A 155 8.98 -15.41 -23.32
CA LYS A 155 7.53 -15.20 -23.57
C LYS A 155 6.78 -14.94 -22.27
N MET A 156 7.06 -15.73 -21.24
CA MET A 156 6.48 -15.57 -19.91
C MET A 156 6.82 -14.22 -19.28
N ALA A 157 8.09 -13.81 -19.31
CA ALA A 157 8.53 -12.52 -18.77
C ALA A 157 7.86 -11.32 -19.45
N ILE A 158 7.66 -11.38 -20.77
CA ILE A 158 6.92 -10.36 -21.53
C ILE A 158 5.46 -10.29 -21.05
N TRP A 159 4.79 -11.43 -20.91
CA TRP A 159 3.41 -11.49 -20.40
C TRP A 159 3.30 -10.98 -18.97
N VAL A 160 4.22 -11.36 -18.09
CA VAL A 160 4.27 -10.88 -16.71
C VAL A 160 4.46 -9.37 -16.66
N ALA A 161 5.37 -8.81 -17.47
CA ALA A 161 5.58 -7.37 -17.57
C ALA A 161 4.30 -6.65 -18.04
N LEU A 162 3.64 -7.16 -19.08
CA LEU A 162 2.39 -6.60 -19.59
C LEU A 162 1.27 -6.66 -18.55
N LEU A 163 1.05 -7.82 -17.92
CA LEU A 163 0.04 -8.00 -16.88
C LEU A 163 0.30 -7.11 -15.67
N LYS A 164 1.56 -6.92 -15.28
CA LYS A 164 1.94 -5.97 -14.21
C LYS A 164 1.58 -4.54 -14.59
N ILE A 165 1.87 -4.09 -15.81
CA ILE A 165 1.49 -2.75 -16.29
C ILE A 165 -0.03 -2.57 -16.25
N VAL A 166 -0.79 -3.50 -16.85
CA VAL A 166 -2.26 -3.44 -16.87
C VAL A 166 -2.82 -3.42 -15.46
N ARG A 167 -2.35 -4.31 -14.58
CA ARG A 167 -2.75 -4.36 -13.17
C ARG A 167 -2.47 -3.06 -12.44
N ILE A 168 -1.26 -2.51 -12.55
CA ILE A 168 -0.87 -1.26 -11.89
C ILE A 168 -1.80 -0.14 -12.34
N LEU A 169 -2.00 0.03 -13.64
CA LEU A 169 -2.89 1.07 -14.17
C LEU A 169 -4.34 0.88 -13.69
N ALA A 170 -4.89 -0.34 -13.78
CA ALA A 170 -6.26 -0.62 -13.39
C ALA A 170 -6.49 -0.40 -11.89
N LEU A 171 -5.60 -0.93 -11.04
CA LEU A 171 -5.71 -0.80 -9.59
C LEU A 171 -5.46 0.63 -9.13
N THR A 172 -4.43 1.31 -9.63
CA THR A 172 -4.18 2.72 -9.28
C THR A 172 -5.35 3.60 -9.71
N PHE A 173 -5.88 3.42 -10.93
CA PHE A 173 -7.02 4.20 -11.40
C PHE A 173 -8.26 3.98 -10.54
N PHE A 174 -8.58 2.72 -10.22
CA PHE A 174 -9.68 2.38 -9.33
C PHE A 174 -9.47 2.95 -7.92
N PHE A 175 -8.26 2.84 -7.38
CA PHE A 175 -7.90 3.39 -6.08
C PHE A 175 -8.12 4.90 -6.03
N THR A 176 -7.57 5.62 -7.00
CA THR A 176 -7.67 7.09 -7.10
C THR A 176 -9.12 7.54 -7.26
N ILE A 177 -9.92 6.90 -8.11
CA ILE A 177 -11.27 7.40 -8.44
C ILE A 177 -12.33 6.94 -7.44
N VAL A 178 -12.22 5.73 -6.92
CA VAL A 178 -13.26 5.12 -6.10
C VAL A 178 -12.84 5.07 -4.63
N VAL A 179 -11.66 4.51 -4.37
CA VAL A 179 -11.24 4.20 -2.99
C VAL A 179 -10.90 5.45 -2.20
N VAL A 180 -10.06 6.35 -2.74
CA VAL A 180 -9.63 7.55 -2.02
C VAL A 180 -10.80 8.47 -1.66
N PRO A 181 -11.75 8.79 -2.56
CA PRO A 181 -12.92 9.59 -2.21
C PRO A 181 -13.80 8.94 -1.14
N GLN A 182 -14.00 7.63 -1.20
CA GLN A 182 -14.80 6.93 -0.19
C GLN A 182 -14.10 6.88 1.16
N ALA A 183 -12.80 6.58 1.18
CA ALA A 183 -11.98 6.64 2.38
C ALA A 183 -12.00 8.04 3.00
N ARG A 184 -11.92 9.11 2.18
CA ARG A 184 -12.05 10.49 2.65
C ARG A 184 -13.39 10.73 3.34
N ARG A 185 -14.51 10.30 2.76
CA ARG A 185 -15.85 10.44 3.37
C ARG A 185 -15.97 9.67 4.69
N ALA A 186 -15.39 8.47 4.75
CA ALA A 186 -15.37 7.69 5.99
C ALA A 186 -14.54 8.39 7.08
N ILE A 187 -13.35 8.90 6.73
CA ILE A 187 -12.49 9.65 7.65
C ILE A 187 -13.17 10.94 8.11
N ASP A 188 -13.83 11.67 7.20
CA ASP A 188 -14.58 12.89 7.50
C ASP A 188 -15.69 12.62 8.54
N GLY A 189 -16.46 11.55 8.32
CA GLY A 189 -17.47 11.09 9.28
C GLY A 189 -16.88 10.74 10.65
N VAL A 190 -15.70 10.11 10.69
CA VAL A 190 -15.00 9.81 11.95
C VAL A 190 -14.41 11.06 12.59
N ALA A 191 -13.89 12.00 11.81
CA ALA A 191 -13.17 13.18 12.28
C ALA A 191 -14.07 14.11 13.11
N HIS A 192 -15.38 14.13 12.83
CA HIS A 192 -16.37 14.88 13.60
C HIS A 192 -16.87 14.17 14.87
N THR A 193 -16.53 12.90 15.08
CA THR A 193 -16.83 12.20 16.33
C THR A 193 -15.92 12.65 17.47
N GLU A 194 -16.29 12.36 18.72
CA GLU A 194 -15.43 12.62 19.88
C GLU A 194 -14.07 11.93 19.73
N LEU A 195 -14.03 10.69 19.22
CA LEU A 195 -12.77 9.99 18.93
C LEU A 195 -11.94 10.71 17.85
N GLY A 196 -12.59 11.21 16.80
CA GLY A 196 -11.93 11.99 15.76
C GLY A 196 -11.24 13.22 16.34
N LYS A 197 -11.96 13.99 17.16
CA LYS A 197 -11.42 15.16 17.89
C LYS A 197 -10.21 14.76 18.76
N VAL A 198 -10.28 13.63 19.46
CA VAL A 198 -9.16 13.11 20.26
C VAL A 198 -7.93 12.86 19.39
N ILE A 199 -8.09 12.16 18.27
CA ILE A 199 -7.00 11.80 17.37
C ILE A 199 -6.33 13.08 16.83
N ILE A 200 -7.15 14.05 16.39
CA ILE A 200 -6.68 15.34 15.88
C ILE A 200 -5.95 16.13 16.98
N MET A 201 -6.50 16.19 18.19
CA MET A 201 -5.86 16.87 19.33
C MET A 201 -4.50 16.25 19.66
N LYS A 202 -4.40 14.92 19.65
CA LYS A 202 -3.14 14.21 19.89
C LYS A 202 -2.12 14.45 18.78
N ALA A 203 -2.56 14.46 17.51
CA ALA A 203 -1.71 14.79 16.37
C ALA A 203 -1.17 16.23 16.47
N ASN A 204 -2.04 17.20 16.77
CA ASN A 204 -1.66 18.60 16.99
C ASN A 204 -0.70 18.73 18.17
N ALA A 205 -0.95 18.06 19.29
CA ALA A 205 -0.05 18.10 20.46
C ALA A 205 1.34 17.51 20.15
N ALA A 206 1.40 16.41 19.40
CA ALA A 206 2.66 15.81 18.96
C ALA A 206 3.44 16.74 18.03
N GLN A 207 2.74 17.41 17.10
CA GLN A 207 3.34 18.38 16.19
C GLN A 207 3.84 19.63 16.93
N ILE A 208 3.08 20.17 17.87
CA ILE A 208 3.50 21.30 18.71
C ILE A 208 4.77 20.93 19.47
N LYS A 209 4.82 19.73 20.06
CA LYS A 209 6.01 19.25 20.78
C LYS A 209 7.22 19.06 19.86
N ALA A 210 7.00 18.66 18.61
CA ALA A 210 8.07 18.46 17.62
C ALA A 210 8.51 19.77 16.95
N SER A 211 7.69 20.82 16.97
CA SER A 211 8.03 22.11 16.36
C SER A 211 9.03 22.87 17.22
N THR A 212 10.23 23.08 16.68
CA THR A 212 11.28 23.94 17.27
C THR A 212 11.36 25.32 16.59
N GLY A 213 10.40 25.64 15.72
CA GLY A 213 10.44 26.83 14.86
C GLY A 213 9.08 27.56 14.78
N PRO A 214 8.64 28.00 13.58
CA PRO A 214 7.40 28.78 13.42
C PRO A 214 6.18 28.08 14.03
N PRO A 215 5.10 28.84 14.31
CA PRO A 215 3.93 28.30 15.00
C PRO A 215 3.40 27.04 14.30
N ALA A 216 3.16 26.00 15.09
CA ALA A 216 2.68 24.73 14.57
C ALA A 216 1.33 24.92 13.88
N VAL A 217 1.17 24.29 12.71
CA VAL A 217 -0.11 24.23 12.01
C VAL A 217 -1.06 23.40 12.87
N ILE A 218 -2.20 23.98 13.25
CA ILE A 218 -3.26 23.27 13.98
C ILE A 218 -4.18 22.67 12.93
N TYR A 219 -4.23 21.35 12.84
CA TYR A 219 -5.14 20.67 11.93
C TYR A 219 -6.57 20.68 12.47
N THR A 220 -7.51 21.07 11.63
CA THR A 220 -8.93 20.79 11.83
C THR A 220 -9.28 19.37 11.36
N ALA A 221 -10.52 18.93 11.62
CA ALA A 221 -11.05 17.67 11.10
C ALA A 221 -11.02 17.61 9.57
N GLU A 222 -11.42 18.70 8.92
CA GLU A 222 -11.44 18.83 7.46
C GLU A 222 -10.02 18.80 6.89
N ASP A 223 -9.08 19.51 7.52
CA ASP A 223 -7.67 19.51 7.12
C ASP A 223 -7.06 18.13 7.23
N PHE A 224 -7.38 17.39 8.30
CA PHE A 224 -6.89 16.03 8.50
C PHE A 224 -7.39 15.08 7.42
N ALA A 225 -8.70 15.09 7.13
CA ALA A 225 -9.28 14.27 6.07
C ALA A 225 -8.71 14.63 4.68
N LEU A 226 -8.56 15.93 4.40
CA LEU A 226 -7.98 16.42 3.15
C LEU A 226 -6.50 16.03 3.03
N TRP A 227 -5.72 16.15 4.10
CA TRP A 227 -4.32 15.78 4.14
C TRP A 227 -4.13 14.29 3.91
N MET A 228 -4.90 13.44 4.58
CA MET A 228 -4.89 11.98 4.37
C MET A 228 -5.21 11.61 2.93
N ALA A 229 -6.24 12.22 2.34
CA ALA A 229 -6.60 11.99 0.95
C ALA A 229 -5.50 12.46 -0.01
N THR A 230 -4.92 13.63 0.23
CA THR A 230 -3.83 14.20 -0.58
C THR A 230 -2.59 13.30 -0.53
N MET A 231 -2.22 12.83 0.65
CA MET A 231 -1.12 11.89 0.83
C MET A 231 -1.40 10.57 0.09
N ALA A 232 -2.62 10.04 0.19
CA ALA A 232 -3.02 8.83 -0.54
C ALA A 232 -2.92 9.02 -2.06
N TYR A 233 -3.37 10.15 -2.61
CA TYR A 233 -3.21 10.47 -4.04
C TYR A 233 -1.74 10.57 -4.44
N PHE A 234 -0.94 11.28 -3.65
CA PHE A 234 0.48 11.44 -3.91
C PHE A 234 1.20 10.08 -3.93
N CYS A 235 0.98 9.25 -2.89
CA CYS A 235 1.52 7.90 -2.82
C CYS A 235 1.05 7.03 -3.99
N ALA A 236 -0.21 7.13 -4.40
CA ALA A 236 -0.74 6.36 -5.53
C ALA A 236 -0.07 6.73 -6.85
N VAL A 237 0.06 8.03 -7.15
CA VAL A 237 0.68 8.51 -8.39
C VAL A 237 2.18 8.22 -8.41
N PHE A 238 2.87 8.56 -7.32
CA PHE A 238 4.31 8.35 -7.22
C PHE A 238 4.66 6.85 -7.22
N GLY A 239 3.91 6.05 -6.46
CA GLY A 239 4.04 4.59 -6.45
C GLY A 239 3.79 3.99 -7.83
N MET A 240 2.75 4.43 -8.54
CA MET A 240 2.48 4.00 -9.92
C MET A 240 3.67 4.28 -10.85
N ILE A 241 4.22 5.49 -10.83
CA ILE A 241 5.36 5.86 -11.68
C ILE A 241 6.54 4.93 -11.38
N LEU A 242 6.92 4.78 -10.11
CA LEU A 242 8.05 3.93 -9.73
C LEU A 242 7.82 2.46 -10.10
N CYS A 243 6.63 1.93 -9.86
CA CYS A 243 6.29 0.55 -10.16
C CYS A 243 6.19 0.25 -11.66
N LEU A 244 5.98 1.27 -12.52
CA LEU A 244 5.93 1.11 -13.97
C LEU A 244 7.30 1.09 -14.63
N ILE A 245 8.32 1.74 -14.03
CA ILE A 245 9.67 1.86 -14.63
C ILE A 245 10.24 0.48 -14.96
N TYR A 246 10.27 -0.42 -13.99
CA TYR A 246 10.86 -1.75 -14.18
C TYR A 246 10.16 -2.60 -15.25
N PRO A 247 8.83 -2.87 -15.17
CA PRO A 247 8.17 -3.69 -16.18
C PRO A 247 8.21 -3.05 -17.57
N ALA A 248 8.21 -1.72 -17.69
CA ALA A 248 8.38 -1.04 -18.99
C ALA A 248 9.77 -1.27 -19.58
N ILE A 249 10.83 -1.11 -18.78
CA ILE A 249 12.21 -1.36 -19.22
C ILE A 249 12.38 -2.84 -19.61
N SER A 250 11.90 -3.77 -18.78
CA SER A 250 11.94 -5.20 -19.06
C SER A 250 11.22 -5.54 -20.35
N LEU A 251 10.03 -4.96 -20.59
CA LEU A 251 9.27 -5.16 -21.83
C LEU A 251 10.06 -4.67 -23.05
N VAL A 252 10.61 -3.45 -23.00
CA VAL A 252 11.38 -2.85 -24.11
C VAL A 252 12.66 -3.65 -24.41
N ILE A 253 13.34 -4.17 -23.39
CA ILE A 253 14.58 -4.95 -23.57
C ILE A 253 14.25 -6.34 -24.14
N LEU A 254 13.25 -7.02 -23.59
CA LEU A 254 12.92 -8.40 -23.96
C LEU A 254 12.29 -8.53 -25.35
N THR A 255 11.70 -7.45 -25.89
CA THR A 255 11.17 -7.43 -27.26
C THR A 255 12.24 -7.18 -28.33
N ARG A 256 13.49 -6.84 -27.95
CA ARG A 256 14.57 -6.57 -28.93
C ARG A 256 14.93 -7.82 -29.74
N PRO A 257 15.13 -7.71 -31.07
CA PRO A 257 15.51 -8.83 -31.93
C PRO A 257 16.77 -9.58 -31.48
N SER A 258 17.78 -8.86 -30.95
CA SER A 258 19.03 -9.47 -30.46
C SER A 258 18.83 -10.35 -29.21
N VAL A 259 17.85 -10.00 -28.36
CA VAL A 259 17.46 -10.82 -27.20
C VAL A 259 16.64 -12.00 -27.67
N LYS A 260 15.76 -11.79 -28.65
CA LYS A 260 15.00 -12.87 -29.28
C LYS A 260 15.94 -13.94 -29.86
N ALA A 261 16.93 -13.54 -30.65
CA ALA A 261 17.93 -14.42 -31.24
C ALA A 261 18.72 -15.19 -30.17
N ALA A 262 19.16 -14.52 -29.10
CA ALA A 262 19.90 -15.16 -28.02
C ALA A 262 19.13 -16.31 -27.34
N CYS A 263 17.82 -16.15 -27.13
CA CYS A 263 16.99 -17.21 -26.52
C CYS A 263 16.56 -18.31 -27.51
N CYS A 264 16.76 -18.14 -28.81
CA CYS A 264 16.45 -19.16 -29.81
C CYS A 264 17.64 -20.11 -30.07
N LEU A 265 18.88 -19.68 -29.80
CA LEU A 265 20.08 -20.50 -30.02
C LEU A 265 20.13 -21.73 -29.11
N ASP A 266 19.67 -21.61 -27.86
CA ASP A 266 19.64 -22.71 -26.88
C ASP A 266 18.74 -23.88 -27.32
N GLU A 267 17.66 -23.57 -28.06
CA GLU A 267 16.72 -24.58 -28.55
C GLU A 267 17.33 -25.42 -29.68
N VAL A 268 18.16 -24.80 -30.51
CA VAL A 268 18.87 -25.48 -31.60
C VAL A 268 19.99 -26.36 -31.03
N SER A 269 20.82 -25.83 -30.12
CA SER A 269 21.93 -26.59 -29.54
C SER A 269 21.47 -27.79 -28.72
N GLY A 270 20.36 -27.66 -27.96
CA GLY A 270 19.83 -28.78 -27.19
C GLY A 270 19.17 -29.88 -28.02
N THR A 271 18.85 -29.61 -29.30
CA THR A 271 18.29 -30.62 -30.21
C THR A 271 19.42 -31.47 -30.81
N GLU A 272 20.55 -30.87 -31.19
CA GLU A 272 21.72 -31.58 -31.73
C GLU A 272 22.36 -32.54 -30.71
N GLU A 273 22.48 -32.12 -29.45
CA GLU A 273 23.01 -33.01 -28.39
C GLU A 273 22.12 -34.24 -28.16
N ARG A 274 20.79 -34.07 -28.23
CA ARG A 274 19.85 -35.19 -28.08
C ARG A 274 19.88 -36.17 -29.25
N GLU A 275 20.08 -35.68 -30.46
CA GLU A 275 20.20 -36.56 -31.62
C GLU A 275 21.50 -37.37 -31.58
N GLY A 276 22.59 -36.80 -31.05
CA GLY A 276 23.86 -37.51 -30.86
C GLY A 276 23.85 -38.57 -29.75
N GLU A 277 22.99 -38.44 -28.73
CA GLU A 277 22.84 -39.46 -27.68
C GLU A 277 21.95 -40.65 -28.10
N LEU A 278 21.11 -40.47 -29.13
CA LEU A 278 20.19 -41.48 -29.63
C LEU A 278 20.77 -42.32 -30.79
N SER A 279 21.93 -41.92 -31.32
CA SER A 279 22.67 -42.61 -32.38
C SER A 279 23.76 -43.51 -31.81
#